data_AF-A0A977KY87-F1
#
_entry.id   AF-A0A977KY87-F1
#
_cell.length_a   1.000
_cell.length_b   1.000
_cell.length_c   1.000
_cell.angle_alpha   90.00
_cell.angle_beta   90.00
_cell.angle_gamma   90.00
#
_symmetry.space_group_name_H-M   'P 1'
#
loop_
_entity.id
_entity.type
_entity.pdbx_description
1 polymer ?
#
loop_
_entity_poly.entity_id
_entity_poly.type
_entity_poly.pdbx_seq_one_letter_code
_entity_poly.pdbx_strand_id
1 'polypeptide(L)' 'MQPLKSIFADNMKHLGTTLEEQIKKNQPLMEWLKQELEVEITEEEAQVNHEKLKSLKLTLDSFRPEGHKLFSEK' A
#
# COMPACT_ATOMS: atom_id res chain seq x y z
N MET A 1 -3.71 16.06 -6.74
CA MET A 1 -3.69 14.60 -6.57
C MET A 1 -4.96 14.18 -5.86
N GLN A 2 -5.79 13.33 -6.48
CA GLN A 2 -6.95 12.75 -5.79
C GLN A 2 -6.49 11.75 -4.71
N PRO A 3 -7.17 11.65 -3.56
CA PRO A 3 -6.78 10.72 -2.51
C PRO A 3 -6.86 9.28 -3.04
N LEU A 4 -5.84 8.45 -2.74
CA LEU A 4 -5.76 7.03 -3.16
C LEU A 4 -7.08 6.26 -2.90
N LYS A 5 -7.79 6.58 -1.81
CA LYS A 5 -9.12 6.05 -1.51
C LYS A 5 -10.11 6.19 -2.66
N SER A 6 -10.08 7.30 -3.41
CA SER A 6 -11.00 7.59 -4.51
C SER A 6 -10.77 6.70 -5.74
N ILE A 7 -9.55 6.22 -5.96
CA ILE A 7 -9.19 5.44 -7.16
C ILE A 7 -9.42 3.95 -6.92
N PHE A 8 -9.19 3.47 -5.69
CA PHE A 8 -9.31 2.04 -5.36
C PHE A 8 -10.60 1.65 -4.64
N ALA A 9 -11.42 2.61 -4.18
CA ALA A 9 -12.63 2.30 -3.40
C ALA A 9 -13.57 1.33 -4.10
N ASP A 10 -13.70 1.39 -5.43
CA ASP A 10 -14.60 0.51 -6.15
C ASP A 10 -14.02 -0.89 -6.33
N ASN A 11 -12.69 -1.01 -6.52
CA ASN A 11 -12.00 -2.30 -6.63
C ASN A 11 -11.84 -3.01 -5.27
N MET A 12 -11.82 -2.26 -4.16
CA MET A 12 -11.73 -2.81 -2.80
C MET A 12 -13.08 -3.34 -2.25
N LYS A 13 -14.20 -3.10 -2.94
CA LYS A 13 -15.53 -3.61 -2.55
C LYS A 13 -15.78 -5.06 -3.01
N HIS A 14 -14.91 -5.60 -3.86
CA HIS A 14 -15.14 -6.85 -4.55
C HIS A 14 -14.58 -8.04 -3.76
N LEU A 15 -15.31 -8.49 -2.74
CA LEU A 15 -15.07 -9.79 -2.12
C LEU A 15 -15.52 -10.88 -3.11
N GLY A 16 -14.58 -11.68 -3.61
CA GLY A 16 -14.91 -12.93 -4.28
C GLY A 16 -15.52 -13.90 -3.26
N THR A 17 -16.48 -14.70 -3.69
CA THR A 17 -17.08 -15.74 -2.82
C THR A 17 -16.12 -16.94 -2.71
N THR A 18 -15.30 -17.15 -3.74
CA THR A 18 -14.22 -18.14 -3.76
C THR A 18 -12.87 -17.49 -4.01
N LEU A 19 -11.80 -18.23 -3.70
CA LEU A 19 -10.42 -17.78 -3.93
C LEU A 19 -10.17 -17.47 -5.42
N GLU A 20 -10.61 -18.33 -6.33
CA GLU A 20 -10.45 -18.15 -7.78
C GLU A 20 -11.19 -16.90 -8.28
N GLU A 21 -12.40 -16.66 -7.77
CA GLU A 21 -13.18 -15.46 -8.09
C GLU A 21 -12.48 -14.20 -7.58
N GLN A 22 -11.91 -14.25 -6.37
CA GLN A 22 -11.17 -13.13 -5.80
C GLN A 22 -9.87 -12.85 -6.56
N ILE A 23 -9.13 -13.89 -6.95
CA ILE A 23 -7.92 -13.76 -7.77
C ILE A 23 -8.26 -13.07 -9.11
N LYS A 24 -9.34 -13.49 -9.77
CA LYS A 24 -9.79 -12.88 -11.03
C LYS A 24 -10.22 -11.42 -10.85
N LYS A 25 -10.97 -11.11 -9.80
CA LYS A 25 -11.40 -9.73 -9.50
C LYS A 25 -10.22 -8.82 -9.12
N ASN A 26 -9.14 -9.37 -8.58
CA ASN A 26 -7.92 -8.62 -8.25
C ASN A 26 -7.01 -8.38 -9.46
N GLN A 27 -7.15 -9.11 -10.58
CA GLN A 27 -6.25 -8.99 -11.74
C GLN A 27 -6.09 -7.54 -12.26
N PRO A 28 -7.17 -6.75 -12.48
CA PRO A 28 -7.02 -5.37 -12.96
C PRO A 28 -6.24 -4.48 -11.99
N LEU A 29 -6.41 -4.69 -10.68
CA LEU A 29 -5.65 -3.97 -9.67
C LEU A 29 -4.16 -4.35 -9.70
N MET A 30 -3.86 -5.63 -9.89
CA MET A 30 -2.48 -6.13 -9.99
C MET A 30 -1.78 -5.60 -11.25
N GLU A 31 -2.49 -5.50 -12.38
CA GLU A 31 -1.96 -4.92 -13.61
C GLU A 31 -1.69 -3.42 -13.45
N TRP A 32 -2.63 -2.67 -12.86
CA TRP A 32 -2.43 -1.27 -12.55
C TRP A 32 -1.24 -1.05 -11.60
N LEU A 33 -1.14 -1.84 -10.52
CA LEU A 33 -0.01 -1.80 -9.59
C LEU A 33 1.33 -2.05 -10.29
N LYS A 34 1.36 -3.00 -11.24
CA LYS A 34 2.57 -3.30 -11.99
C LYS A 34 3.01 -2.10 -12.83
N GLN A 35 2.08 -1.41 -13.48
CA GLN A 35 2.37 -0.21 -14.27
C GLN A 35 2.91 0.92 -13.39
N GLU A 36 2.33 1.13 -12.21
CA GLU A 36 2.80 2.15 -11.26
C GLU A 36 4.19 1.84 -10.70
N LEU A 37 4.54 0.57 -10.54
CA LEU A 37 5.88 0.13 -10.11
C LEU A 37 6.93 0.26 -11.22
N GLU A 38 6.51 0.26 -12.48
CA GLU A 38 7.38 0.48 -13.65
C GLU A 38 7.66 1.97 -13.91
N VAL A 39 6.97 2.89 -13.21
CA VAL A 39 7.25 4.33 -13.29
C VAL A 39 8.61 4.61 -12.66
N GLU A 40 9.56 5.09 -13.48
CA GLU A 40 10.82 5.62 -12.99
C GLU A 40 10.56 6.88 -12.16
N ILE A 41 10.95 6.83 -10.89
CA ILE A 41 10.86 7.97 -9.96
C ILE A 41 12.18 8.73 -9.94
N THR A 42 12.12 10.05 -9.77
CA THR A 42 13.35 10.84 -9.58
C THR A 42 13.97 10.58 -8.21
N GLU A 43 15.23 10.99 -8.02
CA GLU A 43 15.91 10.83 -6.74
C GLU A 43 15.25 11.68 -5.63
N GLU A 44 14.70 12.86 -5.97
CA GLU A 44 13.91 13.64 -5.01
C GLU A 44 12.61 12.93 -4.61
N GLU A 45 11.91 12.31 -5.56
CA GLU A 45 10.69 11.55 -5.29
C GLU A 45 10.98 10.29 -4.45
N ALA A 46 12.10 9.62 -4.73
CA ALA A 46 12.58 8.49 -3.95
C ALA A 46 12.86 8.90 -2.49
N GLN A 47 13.50 10.06 -2.27
CA GLN A 47 13.76 10.58 -0.93
C GLN A 47 12.46 10.93 -0.19
N VAL A 48 11.50 11.57 -0.87
CA VAL A 48 10.18 11.86 -0.29
C VAL A 48 9.45 10.57 0.09
N ASN A 49 9.51 9.54 -0.76
CA ASN A 49 8.92 8.24 -0.47
C ASN A 49 9.61 7.53 0.71
N HIS A 50 10.93 7.66 0.82
CA HIS A 50 11.69 7.13 1.95
C HIS A 50 11.25 7.75 3.28
N GLU A 51 11.13 9.08 3.34
CA GLU A 51 10.69 9.78 4.55
C GLU A 51 9.23 9.45 4.92
N LYS A 52 8.34 9.36 3.91
CA LYS A 52 6.96 8.90 4.11
C LYS A 52 6.92 7.47 4.68
N LEU A 53 7.75 6.57 4.15
CA LEU A 53 7.82 5.19 4.63
C LEU A 53 8.30 5.13 6.08
N LYS A 54 9.30 5.93 6.45
CA LYS A 54 9.77 6.04 7.83
C LYS A 54 8.68 6.54 8.78
N SER A 55 7.97 7.59 8.38
CA SER A 55 6.84 8.14 9.14
C SER A 55 5.70 7.12 9.30
N LEU A 56 5.36 6.39 8.23
CA LEU A 56 4.35 5.33 8.26
C LEU A 56 4.73 4.21 9.23
N LYS A 57 5.98 3.74 9.21
CA LYS A 57 6.48 2.72 10.14
C LYS A 57 6.31 3.15 11.59
N LEU A 58 6.75 4.37 11.93
CA LEU A 58 6.58 4.94 13.27
C LEU A 58 5.10 5.06 13.67
N THR A 59 4.25 5.48 12.73
CA THR A 59 2.82 5.59 12.95
C THR A 59 2.20 4.23 13.26
N LEU A 60 2.51 3.20 12.46
CA LEU A 60 2.02 1.83 12.69
C LEU A 60 2.45 1.28 14.04
N ASP A 61 3.68 1.58 14.45
CA ASP A 61 4.19 1.17 15.75
C ASP A 61 3.61 1.97 16.91
N SER A 62 3.24 3.24 16.72
CA SER A 62 2.59 4.05 17.76
C SER A 62 1.25 3.46 18.22
N PHE A 63 0.54 2.76 17.34
CA PHE A 63 -0.73 2.09 17.65
C PHE A 63 -0.55 0.71 18.31
N ARG A 64 0.68 0.22 18.43
CA ARG A 64 0.99 -1.11 18.95
C ARG A 64 1.51 -1.04 20.38
N PRO A 65 1.17 -2.01 21.26
CA PRO A 65 1.76 -2.09 22.58
C PRO A 65 3.26 -2.39 22.53
N GLU A 66 3.96 -2.03 23.62
CA GLU A 66 5.39 -2.28 23.78
C GLU A 66 5.70 -3.79 23.69
N GLY A 67 6.81 -4.15 23.03
CA GLY A 67 7.15 -5.55 22.72
C GLY A 67 6.44 -6.16 21.50
N HIS A 68 5.41 -5.49 20.96
CA HIS A 68 4.69 -5.87 19.72
C HIS A 68 4.94 -4.90 18.55
N LYS A 69 5.91 -4.00 18.70
CA LYS A 69 6.39 -3.12 17.63
C LYS A 69 6.96 -3.96 16.49
N LEU A 70 6.73 -3.52 15.25
CA LEU A 70 7.20 -4.20 14.04
C LEU A 70 8.50 -3.62 13.51
N PHE A 71 8.74 -2.32 13.73
CA PHE A 71 9.76 -1.56 13.03
C PHE A 71 10.72 -0.82 13.95
N SER A 72 10.23 -0.33 15.09
CA SER A 72 11.07 0.16 16.17
C SER A 72 11.84 -1.02 16.75
N GLU A 73 13.17 -0.90 16.79
CA GLU A 73 14.01 -1.88 17.49
C GLU A 73 13.55 -1.97 18.97
N LYS A 74 13.50 -3.20 19.48
CA LYS A 74 13.06 -3.50 20.85
C LYS A 74 14.02 -2.96 21.90
#